data_AF-A0A195EZQ9-F1
#
_entry.id   AF-A0A195EZQ9-F1
#
_cell.length_a   1.000
_cell.length_b   1.000
_cell.length_c   1.000
_cell.angle_alpha   90.00
_cell.angle_beta   90.00
_cell.angle_gamma   90.00
#
_symmetry.space_group_name_H-M   'P 1'
#
loop_
_entity.id
_entity.type
_entity.pdbx_description
1 polymer ?
#
loop_
_entity_poly.entity_id
_entity_poly.type
_entity_poly.pdbx_seq_one_letter_code
_entity_poly.pdbx_strand_id
1 'polypeptide(L)'
;MYSDIIISNHFPFFLLILIIFFALNLTCAHDNDGTNKNENSNHISARYRLPKEIVPISYDLSIYTHPIDVDYDGHVRIILQVLEKTNFIVLHTDALKIQTNASLFDRSGRLTRILRYTHDEDTQMLTIKLERALDLAKYTLEVSFKGRIANDVFGFYASLYEVDGRLR
;
A
#
# COMPACT_ATOMS: atom_id res chain seq x y z
N MET A 1 64.12 -33.15 -34.38
CA MET A 1 65.04 -32.17 -34.99
C MET A 1 64.94 -30.90 -34.14
N TYR A 2 66.02 -30.59 -33.41
CA TYR A 2 66.39 -29.32 -32.73
C TYR A 2 65.31 -28.64 -31.83
N SER A 3 65.38 -28.70 -30.50
CA SER A 3 66.31 -28.05 -29.52
C SER A 3 65.91 -26.61 -29.12
N ASP A 4 65.53 -26.50 -27.83
CA ASP A 4 65.97 -25.56 -26.79
C ASP A 4 65.82 -24.02 -26.86
N ILE A 5 65.77 -23.47 -25.63
CA ILE A 5 66.15 -22.12 -25.11
C ILE A 5 64.93 -21.25 -24.72
N ILE A 6 64.45 -21.26 -23.45
CA ILE A 6 64.93 -20.60 -22.19
C ILE A 6 65.11 -19.08 -22.40
N ILE A 7 64.44 -18.14 -21.70
CA ILE A 7 64.70 -17.48 -20.39
C ILE A 7 63.62 -16.34 -20.37
N SER A 8 62.83 -16.01 -19.34
CA SER A 8 63.24 -15.43 -18.06
C SER A 8 62.03 -15.28 -17.12
N ASN A 9 62.24 -15.61 -15.86
CA ASN A 9 61.55 -15.02 -14.71
C ASN A 9 61.54 -13.50 -14.81
N HIS A 10 60.38 -12.87 -14.60
CA HIS A 10 60.20 -11.81 -13.59
C HIS A 10 58.73 -11.37 -13.56
N PHE A 11 57.92 -11.91 -12.63
CA PHE A 11 56.91 -11.18 -11.84
C PHE A 11 55.96 -12.16 -11.13
N PRO A 12 56.15 -12.38 -9.83
CA PRO A 12 54.99 -12.42 -8.95
C PRO A 12 55.28 -11.59 -7.70
N PHE A 13 55.41 -10.27 -7.86
CA PHE A 13 55.46 -9.34 -6.73
C PHE A 13 54.26 -8.40 -6.68
N PHE A 14 53.42 -8.39 -7.73
CA PHE A 14 52.23 -7.54 -7.79
C PHE A 14 50.98 -8.16 -7.18
N LEU A 15 50.95 -9.48 -6.95
CA LEU A 15 49.79 -10.14 -6.35
C LEU A 15 49.81 -10.13 -4.82
N LEU A 16 50.97 -9.90 -4.19
CA LEU A 16 51.10 -9.92 -2.72
C LEU A 16 50.89 -8.53 -2.08
N ILE A 17 51.02 -7.44 -2.84
CA ILE A 17 50.79 -6.07 -2.36
C ILE A 17 49.29 -5.74 -2.24
N LEU A 18 48.42 -6.44 -3.00
CA LEU A 18 46.98 -6.22 -2.95
C LEU A 18 46.29 -6.84 -1.72
N ILE A 19 46.91 -7.85 -1.08
CA ILE A 19 46.36 -8.50 0.12
C ILE A 19 46.67 -7.67 1.39
N ILE A 20 47.78 -6.94 1.43
CA ILE A 20 48.15 -6.12 2.60
C ILE A 20 47.32 -4.81 2.67
N PHE A 21 46.81 -4.31 1.53
CA PHE A 21 45.85 -3.21 1.53
C PHE A 21 44.47 -3.61 2.11
N PHE A 22 44.14 -4.90 2.10
CA PHE A 22 42.89 -5.43 2.66
C PHE A 22 42.97 -5.66 4.19
N ALA A 23 44.16 -5.73 4.78
CA ALA A 23 44.36 -6.07 6.19
C ALA A 23 44.69 -4.88 7.12
N LEU A 24 44.90 -3.66 6.58
CA LEU A 24 45.22 -2.46 7.39
C LEU A 24 44.07 -1.46 7.54
N ASN A 25 42.89 -1.75 7.00
CA ASN A 25 41.66 -1.04 7.37
C ASN A 25 40.91 -1.75 8.51
N LEU A 26 41.65 -2.20 9.54
CA LEU A 26 41.09 -2.39 10.88
C LEU A 26 41.30 -1.09 11.68
N THR A 27 40.52 -0.08 11.30
CA THR A 27 39.92 0.85 12.25
C THR A 27 38.76 1.49 11.50
N CYS A 28 37.56 0.97 11.71
CA CYS A 28 36.39 1.81 11.64
C CYS A 28 35.83 1.79 13.04
N ALA A 29 35.76 2.98 13.61
CA ALA A 29 35.21 3.25 14.91
C ALA A 29 33.90 2.49 15.10
N HIS A 30 33.66 2.05 16.34
CA HIS A 30 32.32 1.80 16.81
C HIS A 30 31.57 3.14 16.84
N ASP A 31 31.16 3.60 15.67
CA ASP A 31 30.10 4.60 15.55
C ASP A 31 28.78 3.86 15.72
N ASN A 32 28.10 4.21 16.80
CA ASN A 32 26.70 3.89 17.03
C ASN A 32 25.86 4.55 15.92
N ASP A 33 25.69 3.87 14.78
CA ASP A 33 24.60 4.16 13.84
C ASP A 33 23.66 2.96 13.70
N GLY A 34 23.20 2.48 14.86
CA GLY A 34 22.05 1.59 14.97
C GLY A 34 20.71 2.33 15.00
N THR A 35 20.71 3.66 14.93
CA THR A 35 19.54 4.48 15.24
C THR A 35 18.78 4.92 13.97
N ASN A 36 19.47 5.17 12.85
CA ASN A 36 18.80 5.65 11.62
C ASN A 36 17.99 4.59 10.86
N LYS A 37 18.46 3.33 10.82
CA LYS A 37 17.73 2.27 10.11
C LYS A 37 16.39 1.97 10.78
N ASN A 38 16.36 2.01 12.11
CA ASN A 38 15.20 1.62 12.91
C ASN A 38 14.14 2.72 12.87
N GLU A 39 14.55 3.99 12.95
CA GLU A 39 13.63 5.13 12.81
C GLU A 39 13.08 5.22 11.39
N ASN A 40 13.91 5.06 10.36
CA ASN A 40 13.47 5.11 8.98
C ASN A 40 12.58 3.90 8.62
N SER A 41 12.90 2.68 9.08
CA SER A 41 12.03 1.52 8.90
C SER A 41 10.71 1.65 9.64
N ASN A 42 10.73 2.19 10.86
CA ASN A 42 9.51 2.43 11.64
C ASN A 42 8.64 3.50 10.97
N HIS A 43 9.25 4.58 10.47
CA HIS A 43 8.55 5.64 9.74
C HIS A 43 7.96 5.15 8.42
N ILE A 44 8.71 4.35 7.65
CA ILE A 44 8.20 3.71 6.44
C ILE A 44 7.02 2.78 6.78
N SER A 45 7.16 1.94 7.80
CA SER A 45 6.08 1.03 8.22
C SER A 45 4.82 1.75 8.70
N ALA A 46 4.99 2.88 9.40
CA ALA A 46 3.90 3.70 9.88
C ALA A 46 3.09 4.31 8.73
N ARG A 47 3.75 4.67 7.62
CA ARG A 47 3.09 5.23 6.42
C ARG A 47 2.04 4.27 5.81
N TYR A 48 2.23 2.96 5.95
CA TYR A 48 1.37 1.93 5.36
C TYR A 48 0.24 1.48 6.31
N ARG A 49 0.15 2.05 7.52
CA ARG A 49 -0.90 1.73 8.48
C ARG A 49 -1.94 2.83 8.47
N LEU A 50 -3.21 2.43 8.52
CA LEU A 50 -4.29 3.39 8.70
C LEU A 50 -4.11 4.13 10.04
N PRO A 51 -4.46 5.43 10.08
CA PRO A 51 -4.60 6.17 11.32
C PRO A 51 -5.60 5.51 12.28
N LYS A 52 -5.44 5.72 13.59
CA LYS A 52 -6.20 5.00 14.64
C LYS A 52 -7.37 5.80 15.23
N GLU A 53 -7.52 7.06 14.80
CA GLU A 53 -8.51 8.02 15.28
C GLU A 53 -9.94 7.58 14.97
N ILE A 54 -10.12 6.71 13.96
CA ILE A 54 -11.41 6.19 13.54
C ILE A 54 -11.30 4.68 13.35
N VAL A 55 -12.23 3.94 13.93
CA VAL A 55 -12.35 2.48 13.74
C VAL A 55 -13.72 2.13 13.16
N PRO A 56 -13.80 1.18 12.20
CA PRO A 56 -15.08 0.71 11.71
C PRO A 56 -15.73 -0.23 12.73
N ILE A 57 -17.06 -0.15 12.84
CA ILE A 57 -17.88 -1.03 13.67
C ILE A 57 -18.57 -2.10 12.80
N SER A 58 -19.12 -1.70 11.65
CA SER A 58 -19.83 -2.59 10.75
C SER A 58 -19.86 -2.04 9.32
N TYR A 59 -20.08 -2.93 8.37
CA TYR A 59 -20.20 -2.66 6.95
C TYR A 59 -21.48 -3.29 6.41
N ASP A 60 -22.31 -2.49 5.74
CA ASP A 60 -23.37 -2.99 4.86
C ASP A 60 -22.88 -2.81 3.42
N LEU A 61 -22.55 -3.91 2.75
CA LEU A 61 -21.95 -3.93 1.42
C LEU A 61 -22.92 -4.52 0.39
N SER A 62 -23.17 -3.75 -0.68
CA SER A 62 -23.94 -4.16 -1.84
C SER A 62 -23.06 -4.12 -3.08
N ILE A 63 -23.06 -5.20 -3.86
CA ILE A 63 -22.36 -5.29 -5.14
C ILE A 63 -23.36 -5.73 -6.20
N TYR A 64 -23.39 -4.99 -7.31
CA TYR A 64 -24.18 -5.29 -8.48
C TYR A 64 -23.24 -5.50 -9.67
N THR A 65 -23.27 -6.71 -10.24
CA THR A 65 -22.31 -7.12 -11.28
C THR A 65 -22.89 -6.93 -12.68
N HIS A 66 -22.02 -6.58 -13.62
CA HIS A 66 -22.31 -6.59 -15.05
C HIS A 66 -21.27 -7.48 -15.75
N PRO A 67 -21.46 -8.82 -15.74
CA PRO A 67 -20.48 -9.74 -16.31
C PRO A 67 -20.21 -9.53 -17.80
N ILE A 68 -21.20 -9.04 -18.56
CA ILE A 68 -21.07 -8.72 -19.99
C ILE A 68 -20.10 -7.55 -20.20
N ASP A 69 -20.19 -6.53 -19.35
CA ASP A 69 -19.35 -5.33 -19.41
C ASP A 69 -18.03 -5.49 -18.62
N VAL A 70 -17.86 -6.64 -17.96
CA VAL A 70 -16.68 -7.00 -17.13
C VAL A 70 -16.46 -5.97 -16.02
N ASP A 71 -17.54 -5.49 -15.41
CA ASP A 71 -17.50 -4.51 -14.33
C ASP A 71 -18.55 -4.77 -13.25
N TYR A 72 -18.47 -3.96 -12.19
CA TYR A 72 -19.46 -3.96 -11.13
C TYR A 72 -19.61 -2.57 -10.50
N ASP A 73 -20.82 -2.29 -10.04
CA ASP A 73 -21.15 -1.18 -9.18
C ASP A 73 -21.22 -1.66 -7.73
N GLY A 74 -20.67 -0.87 -6.82
CA GLY A 74 -20.66 -1.15 -5.39
C GLY A 74 -21.18 0.03 -4.59
N HIS A 75 -21.84 -0.29 -3.49
CA HIS A 75 -22.20 0.68 -2.46
C HIS A 75 -21.86 0.09 -1.10
N VAL A 76 -21.18 0.87 -0.26
CA VAL A 76 -20.85 0.49 1.10
C VAL A 76 -21.31 1.56 2.07
N ARG A 77 -22.01 1.11 3.11
CA ARG A 77 -22.36 1.90 4.28
C ARG A 77 -21.53 1.41 5.46
N ILE A 78 -20.73 2.30 6.03
CA ILE A 78 -19.77 2.01 7.09
C ILE A 78 -20.22 2.73 8.36
N ILE A 79 -20.44 1.99 9.44
CA ILE A 79 -20.57 2.59 10.77
C ILE A 79 -19.18 2.80 11.33
N LEU A 80 -18.81 4.05 11.56
CA LEU A 80 -17.51 4.46 12.08
C LEU A 80 -17.65 4.88 13.54
N GLN A 81 -16.67 4.54 14.37
CA GLN A 81 -16.48 5.10 15.70
C GLN A 81 -15.26 6.02 15.69
N VAL A 82 -15.46 7.29 16.02
CA VAL A 82 -14.37 8.25 16.21
C VAL A 82 -13.88 8.13 17.64
N LEU A 83 -12.59 7.84 17.80
CA LEU A 83 -11.88 7.71 19.08
C LEU A 83 -11.10 8.98 19.43
N GLU A 84 -10.65 9.71 18.42
CA GLU A 84 -9.92 10.98 18.58
C GLU A 84 -10.42 12.00 17.56
N LYS A 85 -10.38 13.30 17.91
CA LYS A 85 -10.87 14.35 17.02
C LYS A 85 -10.03 14.42 15.76
N THR A 86 -10.67 14.24 14.60
CA THR A 86 -10.01 14.34 13.30
C THR A 86 -10.96 14.89 12.24
N ASN A 87 -10.42 15.56 11.22
CA ASN A 87 -11.16 16.02 10.05
C ASN A 87 -10.74 15.26 8.77
N PHE A 88 -10.24 14.05 8.95
CA PHE A 88 -9.90 13.13 7.87
C PHE A 88 -10.51 11.76 8.16
N ILE A 89 -10.99 11.11 7.11
CA ILE A 89 -11.26 9.67 7.11
C ILE A 89 -10.30 9.06 6.11
N VAL A 90 -9.51 8.07 6.53
CA VAL A 90 -8.56 7.38 5.65
C VAL A 90 -9.01 5.93 5.52
N LEU A 91 -9.11 5.46 4.28
CA LEU A 91 -9.56 4.11 3.92
C LEU A 91 -8.56 3.50 2.95
N HIS A 92 -8.49 2.18 2.89
CA HIS A 92 -7.82 1.53 1.77
C HIS A 92 -8.68 1.57 0.51
N THR A 93 -8.04 1.75 -0.63
CA THR A 93 -8.64 1.66 -1.96
C THR A 93 -7.59 1.13 -2.93
N ASP A 94 -7.96 0.15 -3.74
CA ASP A 94 -7.08 -0.42 -4.76
C ASP A 94 -7.91 -0.75 -6.00
N ALA A 95 -7.49 -0.27 -7.17
CA ALA A 95 -8.18 -0.47 -8.44
C ALA A 95 -9.70 -0.14 -8.46
N LEU A 96 -10.19 0.71 -7.54
CA LEU A 96 -11.59 1.15 -7.48
C LEU A 96 -11.72 2.61 -7.91
N LYS A 97 -12.76 2.88 -8.70
CA LYS A 97 -13.21 4.24 -8.98
C LYS A 97 -14.23 4.66 -7.93
N ILE A 98 -13.80 5.48 -6.98
CA ILE A 98 -14.67 6.05 -5.95
C ILE A 98 -15.49 7.19 -6.55
N GLN A 99 -16.82 7.14 -6.37
CA GLN A 99 -17.70 8.21 -6.82
C GLN A 99 -17.61 9.40 -5.86
N THR A 100 -17.55 10.62 -6.38
CA THR A 100 -17.43 11.86 -5.59
C THR A 100 -18.75 12.31 -4.96
N ASN A 101 -19.59 11.35 -4.56
CA ASN A 101 -20.91 11.54 -3.95
C ASN A 101 -21.01 10.90 -2.55
N ALA A 102 -19.87 10.53 -1.94
CA ALA A 102 -19.89 9.96 -0.61
C ALA A 102 -20.56 10.93 0.38
N SER A 103 -21.26 10.36 1.37
CA SER A 103 -22.02 11.11 2.36
C SER A 103 -21.65 10.65 3.75
N LEU A 104 -21.46 11.61 4.67
CA LEU A 104 -21.10 11.35 6.06
C LEU A 104 -22.17 11.93 6.99
N PHE A 105 -22.86 11.07 7.72
CA PHE A 105 -23.95 11.45 8.62
C PHE A 105 -23.55 11.24 10.08
N ASP A 106 -23.93 12.16 10.95
CA ASP A 106 -23.94 11.91 12.40
C ASP A 106 -25.17 11.09 12.83
N ARG A 107 -25.25 10.73 14.11
CA ARG A 107 -26.37 9.96 14.66
C ARG A 107 -27.75 10.65 14.49
N SER A 108 -27.78 11.96 14.36
CA SER A 108 -29.00 12.75 14.15
C SER A 108 -29.37 12.87 12.67
N GLY A 109 -28.61 12.23 11.77
CA GLY A 109 -28.81 12.31 10.32
C GLY A 109 -28.27 13.60 9.70
N ARG A 110 -27.50 14.41 10.44
CA ARG A 110 -26.93 15.65 9.87
C ARG A 110 -25.72 15.34 9.02
N LEU A 111 -25.68 15.92 7.83
CA LEU A 111 -24.59 15.77 6.89
C LEU A 111 -23.34 16.55 7.36
N THR A 112 -22.17 15.93 7.20
CA THR A 112 -20.87 16.58 7.30
C THR A 112 -20.30 16.76 5.91
N ARG A 113 -19.94 18.00 5.57
CA ARG A 113 -19.45 18.35 4.25
C ARG A 113 -18.06 17.76 4.00
N ILE A 114 -17.92 17.06 2.88
CA ILE A 114 -16.64 16.58 2.35
C ILE A 114 -16.05 17.66 1.45
N LEU A 115 -14.77 17.99 1.64
CA LEU A 115 -14.05 19.01 0.89
C LEU A 115 -13.34 18.43 -0.34
N ARG A 116 -12.67 17.29 -0.18
CA ARG A 116 -11.90 16.65 -1.24
C ARG A 116 -11.59 15.18 -0.92
N TYR A 117 -11.21 14.48 -1.98
CA TYR A 117 -10.69 13.12 -1.98
C TYR A 117 -9.23 13.18 -2.46
N THR A 118 -8.34 12.43 -1.82
CA THR A 118 -6.93 12.34 -2.22
C THR A 118 -6.54 10.88 -2.24
N HIS A 119 -6.12 10.39 -3.40
CA HIS A 119 -5.62 9.03 -3.59
C HIS A 119 -4.10 9.02 -3.49
N ASP A 120 -3.58 8.08 -2.71
CA ASP A 120 -2.16 7.75 -2.64
C ASP A 120 -2.03 6.31 -3.15
N GLU A 121 -1.56 6.17 -4.39
CA GLU A 121 -1.42 4.86 -5.07
C GLU A 121 -0.32 4.00 -4.44
N ASP A 122 0.71 4.62 -3.86
CA ASP A 122 1.84 3.91 -3.25
C ASP A 122 1.43 3.18 -1.96
N THR A 123 0.53 3.77 -1.19
CA THR A 123 -0.01 3.22 0.06
C THR A 123 -1.39 2.59 -0.10
N GLN A 124 -1.97 2.72 -1.30
CA GLN A 124 -3.33 2.30 -1.62
C GLN A 124 -4.36 2.89 -0.65
N MET A 125 -4.25 4.20 -0.39
CA MET A 125 -5.09 4.92 0.56
C MET A 125 -5.91 6.02 -0.10
N LEU A 126 -7.18 6.10 0.29
CA LEU A 126 -8.06 7.23 0.04
C LEU A 126 -8.15 8.06 1.32
N THR A 127 -7.78 9.33 1.22
CA THR A 127 -8.03 10.33 2.26
C THR A 127 -9.23 11.19 1.88
N ILE A 128 -10.28 11.16 2.71
CA ILE A 128 -11.46 12.02 2.62
C ILE A 128 -11.27 13.18 3.59
N LYS A 129 -11.11 14.40 3.08
CA LYS A 129 -11.02 15.62 3.89
C LYS A 129 -12.40 16.15 4.22
N LEU A 130 -12.65 16.45 5.50
CA LEU A 130 -13.90 17.02 6.00
C LEU A 130 -13.76 18.53 6.28
N GLU A 131 -14.88 19.25 6.22
CA GLU A 131 -14.94 20.69 6.54
C GLU A 131 -14.59 20.98 8.01
N ARG A 132 -15.03 20.10 8.92
CA ARG A 132 -14.86 20.25 10.36
C ARG A 132 -14.33 18.95 10.96
N ALA A 133 -13.70 19.05 12.12
CA ALA A 133 -13.32 17.88 12.90
C ALA A 133 -14.57 17.16 13.42
N LEU A 134 -14.50 15.83 13.45
CA LEU A 134 -15.50 14.97 14.06
C LEU A 134 -15.27 14.91 15.57
N ASP A 135 -16.35 14.86 16.33
CA ASP A 135 -16.30 14.61 17.77
C ASP A 135 -16.29 13.09 18.03
N LEU A 136 -16.00 12.69 19.27
CA LEU A 136 -15.98 11.30 19.69
C LEU A 136 -17.40 10.72 19.70
N ALA A 137 -17.81 10.16 18.57
CA ALA A 137 -19.15 9.64 18.35
C ALA A 137 -19.16 8.62 17.21
N LYS A 138 -20.33 8.05 16.96
CA LYS A 138 -20.58 7.22 15.79
C LYS A 138 -21.02 8.07 14.60
N TYR A 139 -20.53 7.70 13.42
CA TYR A 139 -20.91 8.29 12.14
C TYR A 139 -21.24 7.19 11.14
N THR A 140 -22.05 7.53 10.15
CA THR A 140 -22.34 6.65 9.01
C THR A 140 -21.70 7.26 7.77
N LEU A 141 -20.74 6.55 7.18
CA LEU A 141 -20.14 6.91 5.90
C LEU A 141 -20.75 6.04 4.80
N GLU A 142 -21.31 6.65 3.78
CA GLU A 142 -21.83 5.97 2.60
C GLU A 142 -20.98 6.32 1.39
N VAL A 143 -20.49 5.29 0.67
CA VAL A 143 -19.60 5.43 -0.47
C VAL A 143 -20.08 4.55 -1.61
N SER A 144 -20.23 5.13 -2.79
CA SER A 144 -20.46 4.37 -4.02
C SER A 144 -19.16 4.27 -4.81
N PHE A 145 -18.92 3.12 -5.42
CA PHE A 145 -17.70 2.83 -6.17
C PHE A 145 -17.99 1.96 -7.39
N LYS A 146 -17.07 1.99 -8.36
CA LYS A 146 -17.06 1.07 -9.51
C LYS A 146 -15.75 0.31 -9.52
N GLY A 147 -15.80 -0.96 -9.91
CA GLY A 147 -14.62 -1.77 -10.14
C GLY A 147 -14.73 -2.57 -11.44
N ARG A 148 -13.61 -3.14 -11.86
CA ARG A 148 -13.52 -4.07 -13.00
C ARG A 148 -13.51 -5.49 -12.46
N ILE A 149 -14.23 -6.40 -13.09
CA ILE A 149 -14.10 -7.83 -12.76
C ILE A 149 -12.74 -8.29 -13.27
N ALA A 150 -11.82 -8.61 -12.36
CA ALA A 150 -10.47 -8.99 -12.72
C ALA A 150 -10.43 -10.38 -13.41
N ASN A 151 -9.40 -10.59 -14.22
CA ASN A 151 -9.06 -11.88 -14.82
C ASN A 151 -7.86 -12.57 -14.13
N ASP A 152 -7.41 -12.00 -13.01
CA ASP A 152 -6.46 -12.62 -12.10
C ASP A 152 -7.19 -13.20 -10.88
N VAL A 153 -6.46 -13.57 -9.83
CA VAL A 153 -7.01 -14.19 -8.61
C VAL A 153 -7.08 -13.21 -7.43
N PHE A 154 -7.00 -11.91 -7.68
CA PHE A 154 -7.01 -10.87 -6.65
C PHE A 154 -8.33 -10.10 -6.63
N GLY A 155 -8.84 -9.82 -5.44
CA GLY A 155 -10.03 -9.00 -5.26
C GLY A 155 -11.31 -9.63 -5.84
N PHE A 156 -12.05 -8.85 -6.64
CA PHE A 156 -13.28 -9.28 -7.28
C PHE A 156 -13.01 -9.72 -8.72
N TYR A 157 -13.03 -11.04 -8.97
CA TYR A 157 -12.56 -11.63 -10.22
C TYR A 157 -13.54 -12.65 -10.81
N ALA A 158 -13.39 -12.92 -12.10
CA ALA A 158 -14.13 -13.96 -12.80
C ALA A 158 -13.35 -15.29 -12.76
N SER A 159 -14.04 -16.38 -12.44
CA SER A 159 -13.53 -17.74 -12.62
C SER A 159 -14.31 -18.42 -13.72
N LEU A 160 -13.61 -19.00 -14.69
CA LEU A 160 -14.20 -19.72 -15.82
C LEU A 160 -14.22 -21.23 -15.54
N TYR A 161 -15.25 -21.91 -16.02
CA TYR A 161 -15.37 -23.38 -15.92
C TYR A 161 -15.88 -23.98 -17.23
N GLU A 162 -15.58 -25.25 -17.48
CA GLU A 162 -15.97 -25.93 -18.72
C GLU A 162 -17.28 -26.69 -18.55
N VAL A 163 -18.19 -26.53 -19.52
CA VAL A 163 -19.41 -27.34 -19.67
C VAL A 163 -19.54 -27.77 -21.12
N ASP A 164 -19.56 -29.08 -21.37
CA ASP A 164 -19.67 -29.69 -22.70
C ASP A 164 -18.64 -29.16 -23.72
N GLY A 165 -17.37 -29.03 -23.33
CA GLY A 165 -16.31 -28.51 -24.20
C GLY A 165 -16.29 -26.98 -24.35
N ARG A 166 -17.13 -26.24 -23.61
CA ARG A 166 -17.23 -24.78 -23.71
C ARG A 166 -16.93 -24.12 -22.38
N LEU A 167 -16.03 -23.14 -22.38
CA LEU A 167 -15.78 -22.28 -21.23
C LEU A 167 -16.99 -21.38 -20.96
N ARG A 168 -17.33 -21.25 -19.70
CA ARG A 168 -18.41 -20.44 -19.14
C ARG A 168 -17.93 -19.61 -17.97
#